data_AF-A0A381UIB1-F1
#
_entry.id   AF-A0A381UIB1-F1
#
_cell.length_a   1.000
_cell.length_b   1.000
_cell.length_c   1.000
_cell.angle_alpha   90.00
_cell.angle_beta   90.00
_cell.angle_gamma   90.00
#
_symmetry.space_group_name_H-M   'P 1'
#
loop_
_entity.id
_entity.type
_entity.pdbx_description
1 polymer ?
#
loop_
_entity_poly.entity_id
_entity_poly.type
_entity_poly.pdbx_seq_one_letter_code
_entity_poly.pdbx_strand_id
1 'polypeptide(L)'
;MTVFVLTFILIISGLSSQKLLIPMDQEQNDHLKAYGIAYYILTRNVNVEWLLNYRGGSFLVDDHPFIQAECRIRGVSILQISDEIIDIYATIEENNMDIALLEKAPKIAIYTPPSKQPWDDAVTLALAYAEVRYETLWDEEVLNGELPEYDWLHLHHEDFTGQYGKFYRNYHNAQWYIDQ
;
A
#
# COMPACT_ATOMS: atom_id res chain seq x y z
N MET A 1 -0.40 -39.19 -46.73
CA MET A 1 0.40 -38.73 -45.58
C MET A 1 0.78 -37.25 -45.65
N THR A 2 0.01 -36.41 -46.35
CA THR A 2 0.39 -35.01 -46.64
C THR A 2 -0.64 -33.97 -46.21
N VAL A 3 -1.73 -34.38 -45.55
CA VAL A 3 -2.84 -33.47 -45.17
C VAL A 3 -2.86 -33.15 -43.68
N PHE A 4 -2.11 -33.87 -42.83
CA PHE A 4 -2.11 -33.66 -41.39
C PHE A 4 -1.08 -32.63 -40.87
N VAL A 5 -0.20 -32.12 -41.75
CA VAL A 5 0.89 -31.22 -41.35
C VAL A 5 0.50 -29.74 -41.45
N LEU A 6 -0.60 -29.40 -42.13
CA LEU A 6 -1.06 -28.00 -42.28
C LEU A 6 -2.02 -27.52 -41.18
N THR A 7 -2.40 -28.37 -40.24
CA THR A 7 -3.34 -28.02 -39.14
C THR A 7 -2.61 -27.80 -37.81
N PHE A 8 -1.31 -27.51 -37.87
CA PHE A 8 -0.57 -26.86 -36.78
C PHE A 8 -0.37 -25.38 -37.14
N ILE A 9 -1.43 -24.75 -37.67
CA ILE A 9 -1.52 -23.28 -37.68
C ILE A 9 -1.71 -22.90 -36.22
N LEU A 10 -0.58 -22.55 -35.61
CA LEU A 10 -0.43 -21.57 -34.55
C LEU A 10 -1.74 -20.86 -34.22
N ILE A 11 -2.46 -21.39 -33.24
CA ILE A 11 -3.32 -20.57 -32.39
C ILE A 11 -2.36 -19.84 -31.44
N ILE A 12 -1.56 -18.92 -31.99
CA ILE A 12 -1.06 -17.79 -31.22
C ILE A 12 -2.22 -16.80 -31.23
N SER A 13 -3.28 -17.13 -30.50
CA SER A 13 -4.15 -16.09 -29.96
C SER A 13 -3.23 -15.25 -29.09
N GLY A 14 -2.88 -14.06 -29.55
CA GLY A 14 -2.14 -13.08 -28.76
C GLY A 14 -2.85 -12.95 -27.42
N LEU A 15 -2.23 -13.49 -26.38
CA LEU A 15 -2.61 -13.18 -25.01
C LEU A 15 -2.21 -11.72 -24.82
N SER A 16 -3.10 -10.80 -25.20
CA SER A 16 -2.99 -9.43 -24.71
C SER A 16 -3.15 -9.54 -23.20
N SER A 17 -2.05 -9.26 -22.47
CA SER A 17 -2.08 -9.27 -21.02
C SER A 17 -2.97 -8.12 -20.60
N GLN A 18 -4.21 -8.44 -20.23
CA GLN A 18 -5.11 -7.45 -19.66
C GLN A 18 -4.50 -6.97 -18.35
N LYS A 19 -4.48 -5.65 -18.18
CA LYS A 19 -4.01 -5.01 -16.96
C LYS A 19 -5.21 -4.37 -16.26
N LEU A 20 -5.10 -4.25 -14.95
CA LEU A 20 -6.01 -3.46 -14.13
C LEU A 20 -5.32 -2.17 -13.75
N LEU A 21 -5.96 -1.06 -14.07
CA LEU A 21 -5.60 0.26 -13.58
C LEU A 21 -6.49 0.59 -12.37
N ILE A 22 -5.86 0.85 -11.23
CA ILE A 22 -6.51 1.40 -10.04
C ILE A 22 -6.28 2.92 -10.10
N PRO A 23 -7.28 3.72 -10.50
CA PRO A 23 -7.12 5.17 -10.56
C PRO A 23 -6.93 5.74 -9.16
N MET A 24 -6.18 6.84 -9.05
CA MET A 24 -5.97 7.59 -7.80
C MET A 24 -6.41 9.07 -7.92
N ASP A 25 -7.10 9.41 -9.01
CA ASP A 25 -7.77 10.69 -9.20
C ASP A 25 -9.22 10.66 -8.66
N GLN A 26 -10.06 11.60 -9.08
CA GLN A 26 -11.43 11.76 -8.57
C GLN A 26 -12.39 10.63 -8.96
N GLU A 27 -11.99 9.71 -9.87
CA GLU A 27 -12.81 8.54 -10.23
C GLU A 27 -12.68 7.40 -9.22
N GLN A 28 -11.73 7.48 -8.29
CA GLN A 28 -11.55 6.49 -7.25
C GLN A 28 -12.57 6.68 -6.13
N ASN A 29 -13.28 5.60 -5.81
CA ASN A 29 -14.27 5.57 -4.74
C ASN A 29 -13.63 5.64 -3.34
N ASP A 30 -12.46 5.01 -3.16
CA ASP A 30 -11.74 4.99 -1.89
C ASP A 30 -10.22 4.91 -2.09
N HIS A 31 -9.56 6.06 -1.99
CA HIS A 31 -8.09 6.16 -2.16
C HIS A 31 -7.31 5.44 -1.07
N LEU A 32 -7.79 5.45 0.19
CA LEU A 32 -7.06 4.82 1.29
C LEU A 32 -7.11 3.31 1.16
N LYS A 33 -8.27 2.75 0.80
CA LYS A 33 -8.39 1.31 0.48
C LYS A 33 -7.60 0.93 -0.77
N ALA A 34 -7.44 1.83 -1.75
CA ALA A 34 -6.63 1.57 -2.94
C ALA A 34 -5.14 1.34 -2.61
N TYR A 35 -4.55 2.12 -1.69
CA TYR A 35 -3.21 1.83 -1.16
C TYR A 35 -3.16 0.46 -0.47
N GLY A 36 -4.22 0.12 0.28
CA GLY A 36 -4.41 -1.21 0.88
C GLY A 36 -4.43 -2.35 -0.14
N ILE A 37 -5.08 -2.15 -1.29
CA ILE A 37 -5.08 -3.11 -2.39
C ILE A 37 -3.67 -3.27 -2.96
N ALA A 38 -2.94 -2.19 -3.20
CA ALA A 38 -1.56 -2.27 -3.68
C ALA A 38 -0.69 -3.11 -2.72
N TYR A 39 -0.79 -2.85 -1.41
CA TYR A 39 -0.13 -3.68 -0.39
C TYR A 39 -0.57 -5.15 -0.45
N TYR A 40 -1.88 -5.42 -0.51
CA TYR A 40 -2.43 -6.77 -0.60
C TYR A 40 -1.92 -7.55 -1.81
N ILE A 41 -1.81 -6.91 -2.97
CA ILE A 41 -1.24 -7.50 -4.18
C ILE A 41 0.21 -7.92 -3.93
N LEU A 42 1.01 -7.04 -3.34
CA LEU A 42 2.42 -7.31 -3.02
C LEU A 42 2.58 -8.46 -2.02
N THR A 43 1.66 -8.63 -1.06
CA THR A 43 1.69 -9.79 -0.14
C THR A 43 1.50 -11.13 -0.85
N ARG A 44 0.99 -11.11 -2.08
CA ARG A 44 0.79 -12.29 -2.93
C ARG A 44 1.88 -12.45 -3.99
N ASN A 45 2.98 -11.71 -3.86
CA ASN A 45 4.13 -11.74 -4.77
C ASN A 45 3.74 -11.39 -6.22
N VAL A 46 2.82 -10.44 -6.38
CA VAL A 46 2.48 -9.86 -7.68
C VAL A 46 3.02 -8.44 -7.69
N ASN A 47 3.77 -8.10 -8.74
CA ASN A 47 4.36 -6.78 -8.89
C ASN A 47 3.28 -5.73 -9.20
N VAL A 48 3.49 -4.51 -8.72
CA VAL A 48 2.63 -3.36 -8.99
C VAL A 48 3.48 -2.24 -9.56
N GLU A 49 3.06 -1.67 -10.69
CA GLU A 49 3.63 -0.45 -11.22
C GLU A 49 2.90 0.74 -10.59
N TRP A 50 3.63 1.57 -9.84
CA TRP A 50 3.12 2.84 -9.34
C TRP A 50 3.43 3.94 -10.35
N LEU A 51 2.38 4.43 -11.01
CA LEU A 51 2.46 5.45 -12.06
C LEU A 51 2.46 6.84 -11.41
N LEU A 52 3.64 7.31 -11.01
CA LEU A 52 3.83 8.57 -10.28
C LEU A 52 3.34 9.76 -11.12
N ASN A 53 2.51 10.60 -10.50
CA ASN A 53 1.83 11.76 -11.11
C ASN A 53 0.86 11.45 -12.26
N TYR A 54 0.77 10.20 -12.75
CA TYR A 54 -0.26 9.79 -13.69
C TYR A 54 -1.57 9.52 -12.94
N ARG A 55 -2.63 10.25 -13.29
CA ARG A 55 -3.96 10.10 -12.68
C ARG A 55 -3.92 10.01 -11.15
N GLY A 56 -3.23 10.96 -10.52
CA GLY A 56 -3.10 11.02 -9.05
C GLY A 56 -2.15 10.02 -8.42
N GLY A 57 -1.32 9.33 -9.21
CA GLY A 57 -0.43 8.28 -8.71
C GLY A 57 -1.04 6.88 -8.80
N SER A 58 -1.65 6.55 -9.94
CA SER A 58 -2.40 5.30 -10.15
C SER A 58 -1.53 4.05 -10.03
N PHE A 59 -2.16 2.91 -9.74
CA PHE A 59 -1.49 1.61 -9.74
C PHE A 59 -1.88 0.79 -10.94
N LEU A 60 -0.91 0.15 -11.57
CA LEU A 60 -1.12 -0.77 -12.69
C LEU A 60 -0.62 -2.17 -12.33
N VAL A 61 -1.43 -3.18 -12.61
CA VAL A 61 -1.15 -4.59 -12.26
C VAL A 61 -1.69 -5.54 -13.32
N ASP A 62 -1.11 -6.73 -13.45
CA ASP A 62 -1.70 -7.81 -14.24
C ASP A 62 -3.09 -8.21 -13.73
N ASP A 63 -4.01 -8.46 -14.67
CA ASP A 63 -5.36 -8.85 -14.32
C ASP A 63 -5.39 -10.25 -13.72
N HIS A 64 -5.68 -10.28 -12.42
CA HIS A 64 -5.94 -11.50 -11.68
C HIS A 64 -7.34 -11.47 -11.05
N PRO A 65 -8.12 -12.57 -11.13
CA PRO A 65 -9.46 -12.63 -10.54
C PRO A 65 -9.51 -12.30 -9.03
N PHE A 66 -8.45 -12.65 -8.28
CA PHE A 66 -8.39 -12.36 -6.85
C PHE A 66 -8.27 -10.85 -6.57
N ILE A 67 -7.63 -10.09 -7.46
CA ILE A 67 -7.48 -8.63 -7.33
C ILE A 67 -8.83 -7.96 -7.58
N GLN A 68 -9.51 -8.32 -8.67
CA GLN A 68 -10.84 -7.80 -8.97
C GLN A 68 -11.84 -8.08 -7.84
N ALA A 69 -11.80 -9.29 -7.30
CA ALA A 69 -12.65 -9.69 -6.18
C ALA A 69 -12.37 -8.83 -4.93
N GLU A 70 -11.09 -8.64 -4.58
CA GLU A 70 -10.69 -7.83 -3.43
C GLU A 70 -11.09 -6.35 -3.61
N CYS A 71 -10.82 -5.77 -4.79
CA CYS A 71 -11.23 -4.40 -5.10
C CYS A 71 -12.75 -4.23 -4.93
N ARG A 72 -13.54 -5.19 -5.43
CA ARG A 72 -15.00 -5.18 -5.27
C ARG A 72 -15.44 -5.25 -3.81
N ILE A 73 -14.80 -6.11 -3.01
CA ILE A 73 -15.10 -6.26 -1.58
C ILE A 73 -14.76 -4.97 -0.82
N ARG A 74 -13.64 -4.33 -1.15
CA ARG A 74 -13.16 -3.11 -0.48
C ARG A 74 -13.70 -1.81 -1.08
N GLY A 75 -14.53 -1.89 -2.12
CA GLY A 75 -15.13 -0.72 -2.78
C GLY A 75 -14.17 0.11 -3.63
N VAL A 76 -13.03 -0.45 -4.05
CA VAL A 76 -12.00 0.22 -4.86
C VAL A 76 -12.36 0.14 -6.34
N SER A 77 -12.36 1.29 -7.02
CA SER A 77 -12.57 1.39 -8.47
C SER A 77 -11.39 0.78 -9.22
N ILE A 78 -11.68 0.03 -10.29
CA ILE A 78 -10.69 -0.51 -11.23
C ILE A 78 -11.17 -0.30 -12.66
N LEU A 79 -10.21 -0.13 -13.58
CA LEU A 79 -10.43 -0.10 -15.02
C LEU A 79 -9.64 -1.24 -15.65
N GLN A 80 -10.29 -2.03 -16.50
CA GLN A 80 -9.59 -2.99 -17.35
C GLN A 80 -9.01 -2.24 -18.54
N ILE A 81 -7.72 -2.39 -18.76
CA ILE A 81 -7.02 -1.80 -19.90
C ILE A 81 -6.31 -2.90 -20.70
N SER A 82 -6.19 -2.67 -22.01
CA SER A 82 -5.47 -3.55 -22.92
C SER A 82 -4.59 -2.70 -23.82
N ASP A 83 -5.09 -2.28 -24.97
CA ASP A 83 -4.34 -1.54 -25.97
C ASP A 83 -3.98 -0.11 -25.50
N GLU A 84 -4.72 0.45 -24.55
CA GLU A 84 -4.50 1.79 -23.99
C GLU A 84 -3.18 1.93 -23.22
N ILE A 85 -2.56 0.81 -22.83
CA ILE A 85 -1.33 0.83 -22.03
C ILE A 85 -0.18 1.56 -22.73
N ILE A 86 -0.12 1.48 -24.05
CA ILE A 86 0.91 2.14 -24.86
C ILE A 86 0.77 3.66 -24.71
N ASP A 87 -0.46 4.17 -24.76
CA ASP A 87 -0.73 5.61 -24.62
C ASP A 87 -0.46 6.10 -23.19
N ILE A 88 -0.71 5.26 -22.18
CA ILE A 88 -0.36 5.56 -20.78
C ILE A 88 1.16 5.74 -20.65
N TYR A 89 1.94 4.77 -21.14
CA TYR A 89 3.40 4.85 -21.04
C TYR A 89 3.98 6.02 -21.84
N ALA A 90 3.47 6.29 -23.04
CA ALA A 90 3.87 7.46 -23.82
C ALA A 90 3.56 8.78 -23.07
N THR A 91 2.37 8.88 -22.47
CA THR A 91 1.99 10.05 -21.66
C THR A 91 2.95 10.26 -20.49
N ILE A 92 3.35 9.19 -19.81
CA ILE A 92 4.28 9.26 -18.69
C ILE A 92 5.65 9.76 -19.16
N GLU A 93 6.18 9.20 -20.25
CA GLU A 93 7.48 9.55 -20.81
C GLU A 93 7.55 11.01 -21.28
N GLU A 94 6.46 11.53 -21.85
CA GLU A 94 6.39 12.90 -22.39
C GLU A 94 6.16 13.99 -21.32
N ASN A 95 5.89 13.61 -20.06
CA ASN A 95 5.51 14.54 -18.99
C ASN A 95 6.37 14.36 -17.73
N ASN A 96 6.14 15.20 -16.71
CA ASN A 96 6.80 15.09 -15.41
C ASN A 96 6.18 13.96 -14.54
N MET A 97 6.28 12.74 -15.04
CA MET A 97 5.74 11.51 -14.45
C MET A 97 6.83 10.43 -14.44
N ASP A 98 6.61 9.35 -13.69
CA ASP A 98 7.58 8.24 -13.60
C ASP A 98 6.87 6.93 -13.22
N ILE A 99 7.56 5.79 -13.36
CA ILE A 99 7.05 4.47 -12.98
C ILE A 99 7.97 3.86 -11.93
N ALA A 100 7.44 3.64 -10.72
CA ALA A 100 8.13 2.89 -9.69
C ALA A 100 7.58 1.45 -9.64
N LEU A 101 8.45 0.47 -9.86
CA LEU A 101 8.09 -0.95 -9.72
C LEU A 101 8.13 -1.34 -8.24
N LEU A 102 7.00 -1.84 -7.73
CA LEU A 102 6.86 -2.37 -6.38
C LEU A 102 6.84 -3.90 -6.46
N GLU A 103 7.75 -4.56 -5.73
CA GLU A 103 7.97 -6.01 -5.85
C GLU A 103 7.72 -6.78 -4.54
N LYS A 104 7.77 -6.09 -3.39
CA LYS A 104 7.66 -6.72 -2.07
C LYS A 104 6.82 -5.87 -1.12
N ALA A 105 5.93 -6.51 -0.37
CA ALA A 105 5.21 -5.87 0.72
C ALA A 105 6.19 -5.57 1.87
N PRO A 106 6.30 -4.31 2.34
CA PRO A 106 7.20 -3.96 3.43
C PRO A 106 6.69 -4.51 4.76
N LYS A 107 7.61 -4.96 5.61
CA LYS A 107 7.31 -5.19 7.03
C LYS A 107 7.31 -3.86 7.76
N ILE A 108 6.17 -3.48 8.33
CA ILE A 108 5.95 -2.19 8.99
C ILE A 108 5.92 -2.37 10.50
N ALA A 109 6.69 -1.54 11.21
CA ALA A 109 6.64 -1.40 12.65
C ALA A 109 6.16 -0.01 13.07
N ILE A 110 5.39 0.06 14.16
CA ILE A 110 5.00 1.28 14.84
C ILE A 110 5.64 1.27 16.23
N TYR A 111 6.50 2.25 16.51
CA TYR A 111 7.05 2.44 17.85
C TYR A 111 6.00 3.09 18.73
N THR A 112 5.49 2.35 19.72
CA THR A 112 4.40 2.83 20.58
C THR A 112 4.43 2.15 21.95
N PRO A 113 4.20 2.88 23.05
CA PRO A 113 4.18 2.26 24.37
C PRO A 113 2.94 1.36 24.52
N PRO A 114 3.01 0.28 25.32
CA PRO A 114 1.89 -0.65 25.51
C PRO A 114 0.59 -0.01 26.03
N SER A 115 0.70 1.17 26.66
CA SER A 115 -0.43 1.91 27.23
C SER A 115 -1.11 2.89 26.26
N LYS A 116 -0.56 3.14 25.05
CA LYS A 116 -1.14 4.09 24.09
C LYS A 116 -2.33 3.46 23.37
N GLN A 117 -3.43 4.20 23.24
CA GLN A 117 -4.63 3.67 22.57
C GLN A 117 -4.48 3.77 21.03
N PRO A 118 -4.94 2.77 20.26
CA PRO A 118 -4.70 2.73 18.81
C PRO A 118 -5.30 3.88 17.99
N TRP A 119 -6.30 4.59 18.52
CA TRP A 119 -6.94 5.73 17.86
C TRP A 119 -6.25 7.08 18.12
N ASP A 120 -5.25 7.10 18.99
CA ASP A 120 -4.47 8.30 19.28
C ASP A 120 -3.38 8.55 18.22
N ASP A 121 -3.26 7.65 17.23
CA ASP A 121 -2.28 7.73 16.15
C ASP A 121 -2.98 7.70 14.77
N ALA A 122 -2.81 8.79 14.02
CA ALA A 122 -3.40 8.93 12.68
C ALA A 122 -2.82 7.92 11.68
N VAL A 123 -1.57 7.51 11.85
CA VAL A 123 -0.90 6.53 10.99
C VAL A 123 -1.46 5.13 11.23
N THR A 124 -1.60 4.70 12.47
CA THR A 124 -2.24 3.40 12.78
C THR A 124 -3.69 3.37 12.31
N LEU A 125 -4.43 4.48 12.44
CA LEU A 125 -5.78 4.61 11.90
C LEU A 125 -5.80 4.48 10.38
N ALA A 126 -4.90 5.15 9.66
CA ALA A 126 -4.81 5.07 8.21
C ALA A 126 -4.43 3.66 7.74
N LEU A 127 -3.43 3.03 8.37
CA LEU A 127 -3.02 1.65 8.06
C LEU A 127 -4.14 0.65 8.35
N ALA A 128 -4.81 0.77 9.49
CA ALA A 128 -5.93 -0.08 9.86
C ALA A 128 -7.10 0.09 8.88
N TYR A 129 -7.44 1.33 8.51
CA TYR A 129 -8.48 1.61 7.52
C TYR A 129 -8.12 1.03 6.16
N ALA A 130 -6.88 1.21 5.70
CA ALA A 130 -6.39 0.62 4.45
C ALA A 130 -6.21 -0.92 4.53
N GLU A 131 -6.32 -1.52 5.72
CA GLU A 131 -6.01 -2.93 5.99
C GLU A 131 -4.56 -3.31 5.61
N VAL A 132 -3.63 -2.40 5.86
CA VAL A 132 -2.18 -2.64 5.75
C VAL A 132 -1.70 -3.20 7.08
N ARG A 133 -1.06 -4.38 7.05
CA ARG A 133 -0.54 -5.03 8.26
C ARG A 133 0.67 -4.27 8.80
N TYR A 134 0.67 -4.06 10.11
CA TYR A 134 1.80 -3.55 10.87
C TYR A 134 1.95 -4.32 12.18
N GLU A 135 3.11 -4.18 12.80
CA GLU A 135 3.40 -4.68 14.13
C GLU A 135 3.80 -3.51 15.03
N THR A 136 3.63 -3.67 16.34
CA THR A 136 4.03 -2.65 17.32
C THR A 136 5.24 -3.12 18.08
N LEU A 137 6.15 -2.22 18.40
CA LEU A 137 7.32 -2.52 19.23
C LEU A 137 7.59 -1.37 20.20
N TRP A 138 8.27 -1.69 21.31
CA TRP A 138 8.67 -0.73 22.32
C TRP A 138 10.15 -0.93 22.72
N ASP A 139 10.57 -0.28 23.80
CA ASP A 139 11.94 -0.29 24.30
C ASP A 139 12.52 -1.71 24.44
N GLU A 140 11.75 -2.67 24.95
CA GLU A 140 12.26 -4.05 25.15
C GLU A 140 12.61 -4.71 23.82
N GLU A 141 11.71 -4.70 22.83
CA GLU A 141 11.95 -5.28 21.51
C GLU A 141 13.10 -4.57 20.78
N VAL A 142 13.19 -3.25 20.91
CA VAL A 142 14.28 -2.46 20.34
C VAL A 142 15.63 -2.87 20.95
N LEU A 143 15.70 -2.95 22.29
CA LEU A 143 16.92 -3.30 23.03
C LEU A 143 17.34 -4.76 22.80
N ASN A 144 16.38 -5.64 22.52
CA ASN A 144 16.63 -7.03 22.11
C ASN A 144 17.12 -7.15 20.66
N GLY A 145 17.13 -6.06 19.89
CA GLY A 145 17.69 -6.01 18.55
C GLY A 145 16.72 -6.43 17.45
N GLU A 146 15.41 -6.30 17.66
CA GLU A 146 14.37 -6.70 16.71
C GLU A 146 14.13 -5.67 15.57
N LEU A 147 14.64 -4.43 15.72
CA LEU A 147 14.46 -3.37 14.71
C LEU A 147 14.86 -3.76 13.27
N PRO A 148 15.98 -4.46 13.01
CA PRO A 148 16.38 -4.85 11.66
C PRO A 148 15.42 -5.81 10.94
N GLU A 149 14.42 -6.35 11.64
CA GLU A 149 13.42 -7.24 11.03
C GLU A 149 12.38 -6.50 10.19
N TYR A 150 12.30 -5.18 10.33
CA TYR A 150 11.30 -4.32 9.70
C TYR A 150 11.92 -3.49 8.57
N ASP A 151 11.15 -3.30 7.49
CA ASP A 151 11.54 -2.50 6.33
C ASP A 151 11.22 -1.00 6.56
N TRP A 152 10.22 -0.69 7.39
CA TRP A 152 9.80 0.67 7.72
C TRP A 152 9.37 0.80 9.18
N LEU A 153 9.79 1.88 9.84
CA LEU A 153 9.48 2.20 11.23
C LEU A 153 8.77 3.55 11.31
N HIS A 154 7.57 3.57 11.88
CA HIS A 154 6.90 4.80 12.28
C HIS A 154 7.32 5.20 13.69
N LEU A 155 7.66 6.47 13.85
CA LEU A 155 8.02 7.07 15.12
C LEU A 155 7.22 8.36 15.30
N HIS A 156 6.79 8.63 16.52
CA HIS A 156 6.15 9.90 16.81
C HIS A 156 7.18 10.95 17.21
N HIS A 157 7.00 12.18 16.74
CA HIS A 157 7.94 13.26 17.08
C HIS A 157 7.92 13.60 18.59
N GLU A 158 6.81 13.36 19.29
CA GLU A 158 6.73 13.50 20.75
C GLU A 158 7.68 12.56 21.51
N ASP A 159 8.02 11.40 20.94
CA ASP A 159 8.88 10.40 21.58
C ASP A 159 10.31 10.95 21.80
N PHE A 160 10.76 11.89 20.95
CA PHE A 160 12.10 12.44 21.00
C PHE A 160 12.20 13.83 21.65
N THR A 161 11.07 14.45 21.99
CA THR A 161 11.05 15.86 22.43
C THR A 161 10.79 16.04 23.93
N GLY A 162 10.59 14.94 24.67
CA GLY A 162 10.31 14.98 26.11
C GLY A 162 9.02 15.73 26.44
N GLN A 163 8.07 15.81 25.49
CA GLN A 163 6.77 16.46 25.66
C GLN A 163 6.03 15.89 26.88
N TYR A 164 6.06 14.56 27.04
CA TYR A 164 5.51 13.88 28.22
C TYR A 164 6.16 14.35 29.53
N GLY A 165 7.49 14.54 29.57
CA GLY A 165 8.19 15.07 30.73
C GLY A 165 7.78 16.51 31.08
N LYS A 166 7.51 17.34 30.06
CA LYS A 166 7.00 18.72 30.26
C LYS A 166 5.55 18.72 30.73
N PHE A 167 4.71 17.84 30.19
CA PHE A 167 3.31 17.69 30.60
C PHE A 167 3.20 17.16 32.03
N TYR A 168 3.91 16.07 32.35
CA TYR A 168 3.99 15.53 33.71
C TYR A 168 4.49 16.58 34.71
N ARG A 169 5.61 17.26 34.41
CA ARG A 169 6.14 18.31 35.30
C ARG A 169 5.10 19.40 35.61
N ASN A 170 4.28 19.80 34.63
CA ASN A 170 3.31 20.86 34.79
C ASN A 170 1.96 20.39 35.37
N TYR A 171 1.56 19.12 35.13
CA TYR A 171 0.21 18.64 35.39
C TYR A 171 0.12 17.36 36.24
N HIS A 172 1.23 16.83 36.77
CA HIS A 172 1.22 15.62 37.63
C HIS A 172 0.31 15.71 38.87
N ASN A 173 -0.01 16.92 39.33
CA ASN A 173 -0.93 17.15 40.44
C ASN A 173 -2.37 17.51 40.00
N ALA A 174 -2.65 17.52 38.69
CA ALA A 174 -3.98 17.84 38.19
C ALA A 174 -4.90 16.62 38.36
N GLN A 175 -6.07 16.83 38.97
CA GLN A 175 -6.99 15.74 39.32
C GLN A 175 -7.38 14.88 38.11
N TRP A 176 -7.63 15.50 36.95
CA TRP A 176 -7.96 14.80 35.70
C TRP A 176 -6.81 13.93 35.14
N TYR A 177 -5.56 14.22 35.51
CA TYR A 177 -4.38 13.44 35.12
C TYR A 177 -4.13 12.27 36.09
N ILE A 178 -4.52 12.43 37.36
CA ILE A 178 -4.44 11.40 38.41
C ILE A 178 -5.55 10.35 38.23
N ASP A 179 -6.72 10.79 37.76
CA ASP A 179 -7.90 9.94 37.59
C ASP A 179 -7.92 9.15 36.25
N GLN A 180 -6.87 9.29 35.42
CA GLN A 180 -6.69 8.60 34.14
C GLN A 180 -6.04 7.22 34.31
#